data_AF-A0A1M6I756-F1
#
_entry.id   AF-A0A1M6I756-F1
#
_cell.length_a   1.000
_cell.length_b   1.000
_cell.length_c   1.000
_cell.angle_alpha   90.00
_cell.angle_beta   90.00
_cell.angle_gamma   90.00
#
_symmetry.space_group_name_H-M   'P 1'
#
loop_
_entity.id
_entity.type
_entity.pdbx_description
1 polymer ?
#
loop_
_entity_poly.entity_id
_entity_poly.type
_entity_poly.pdbx_seq_one_letter_code
_entity_poly.pdbx_strand_id
1 'polypeptide(L)'
;MGWKQLIPGHARRVEKVVEEVPLPQVVEQCHCSRGHNILSEDHLYSGYPGILLKLKTAEKEGLLSLSPIIGDTDRTFHGTKWGSGEIVEICCPVCDEPFPIYNQCGCNAHLIALFTSPDNDFSNCIGICQRIGCLNAEIISGRELRMLDRVNYF
;
A
#
# COMPACT_ATOMS: atom_id res chain seq x y z
N MET A 1 -23.47 60.01 -45.40
CA MET A 1 -23.82 59.64 -44.00
C MET A 1 -24.11 58.15 -43.97
N GLY A 2 -23.28 57.35 -43.30
CA GLY A 2 -23.49 55.90 -43.19
C GLY A 2 -22.51 55.33 -42.18
N TRP A 3 -22.95 55.21 -40.93
CA TRP A 3 -22.16 54.60 -39.85
C TRP A 3 -22.59 53.14 -39.72
N LYS A 4 -21.67 52.22 -40.00
CA LYS A 4 -21.80 50.82 -39.62
C LYS A 4 -21.49 50.71 -38.12
N GLN A 5 -22.49 50.43 -37.30
CA GLN A 5 -22.26 49.95 -35.93
C GLN A 5 -21.99 48.44 -35.97
N LEU A 6 -20.80 48.08 -35.49
CA LEU A 6 -20.37 46.72 -35.24
C LEU A 6 -20.97 46.27 -33.90
N ILE A 7 -21.70 45.16 -33.90
CA ILE A 7 -22.21 44.52 -32.67
C ILE A 7 -21.08 43.64 -32.11
N PRO A 8 -20.64 43.81 -30.84
CA PRO A 8 -19.58 42.98 -30.27
C PRO A 8 -20.10 41.56 -29.99
N GLY A 9 -19.35 40.56 -30.45
CA GLY A 9 -19.58 39.17 -30.08
C GLY A 9 -19.44 38.96 -28.57
N HIS A 10 -20.44 38.36 -27.96
CA HIS A 10 -20.40 37.88 -26.59
C HIS A 10 -19.31 36.81 -26.45
N ALA A 11 -18.13 37.20 -25.97
CA ALA A 11 -17.11 36.24 -25.55
C ALA A 11 -17.61 35.52 -24.29
N ARG A 12 -18.09 34.28 -24.45
CA ARG A 12 -18.34 33.37 -23.33
C ARG A 12 -16.99 33.09 -22.65
N ARG A 13 -16.82 33.60 -21.42
CA ARG A 13 -15.71 33.21 -20.54
C ARG A 13 -15.94 31.76 -20.15
N VAL A 14 -15.15 30.86 -20.72
CA VAL A 14 -15.11 29.45 -20.31
C VAL A 14 -14.28 29.41 -19.04
N GLU A 15 -14.93 29.39 -17.87
CA GLU A 15 -14.23 29.14 -16.61
C GLU A 15 -13.72 27.70 -16.65
N LYS A 16 -12.40 27.56 -16.61
CA LYS A 16 -11.72 26.26 -16.61
C LYS A 16 -11.99 25.65 -15.23
N VAL A 17 -12.94 24.71 -15.16
CA VAL A 17 -13.14 23.90 -13.95
C VAL A 17 -11.88 23.06 -13.78
N VAL A 18 -11.07 23.41 -12.79
CA VAL A 18 -9.92 22.60 -12.40
C VAL A 18 -10.49 21.47 -11.57
N GLU A 19 -10.54 20.27 -12.14
CA GLU A 19 -11.01 19.08 -11.46
C GLU A 19 -9.97 18.72 -10.38
N GLU A 20 -10.32 18.90 -9.11
CA GLU A 20 -9.45 18.53 -7.98
C GLU A 20 -9.31 17.00 -7.97
N VAL A 21 -8.14 16.50 -8.35
CA VAL A 21 -7.83 15.08 -8.24
C VAL A 21 -7.59 14.77 -6.76
N PRO A 22 -8.39 13.90 -6.12
CA PRO A 22 -8.20 13.56 -4.72
C PRO A 22 -6.83 12.91 -4.52
N LEU A 23 -6.16 13.24 -3.42
CA LEU A 23 -4.87 12.65 -3.07
C LEU A 23 -5.02 11.13 -2.87
N PRO A 24 -4.01 10.33 -3.28
CA PRO A 24 -4.03 8.90 -3.06
C PRO A 24 -4.00 8.58 -1.55
N GLN A 25 -4.66 7.50 -1.17
CA GLN A 25 -4.56 6.97 0.19
C GLN A 25 -3.24 6.20 0.32
N VAL A 26 -2.46 6.50 1.36
CA VAL A 26 -1.10 5.94 1.55
C VAL A 26 -0.92 5.36 2.94
N VAL A 27 -0.04 4.38 3.05
CA VAL A 27 0.42 3.82 4.33
C VAL A 27 1.43 4.79 4.95
N GLU A 28 1.05 5.46 6.02
CA GLU A 28 1.88 6.48 6.69
C GLU A 28 2.82 5.90 7.75
N GLN A 29 2.50 4.72 8.28
CA GLN A 29 3.28 4.02 9.28
C GLN A 29 3.22 2.52 9.04
N CYS A 30 4.36 1.85 9.15
CA CYS A 30 4.48 0.41 8.95
C CYS A 30 5.63 -0.12 9.81
N HIS A 31 5.36 -1.06 10.69
CA HIS A 31 6.26 -1.50 11.75
C HIS A 31 6.44 -3.01 11.77
N CYS A 32 7.62 -3.47 12.19
CA CYS A 32 7.84 -4.87 12.56
C CYS A 32 7.45 -5.16 14.01
N SER A 33 7.49 -6.44 14.39
CA SER A 33 7.18 -6.90 15.75
C SER A 33 8.06 -6.30 16.87
N ARG A 34 9.18 -5.66 16.48
CA ARG A 34 10.11 -4.96 17.37
C ARG A 34 9.90 -3.44 17.38
N GLY A 35 8.91 -2.92 16.66
CA GLY A 35 8.56 -1.50 16.61
C GLY A 35 9.35 -0.67 15.58
N HIS A 36 10.32 -1.22 14.85
CA HIS A 36 11.05 -0.46 13.82
C HIS A 36 10.10 -0.05 12.70
N ASN A 37 10.06 1.24 12.37
CA ASN A 37 9.39 1.74 11.17
C ASN A 37 10.18 1.28 9.93
N ILE A 38 9.49 0.66 8.98
CA ILE A 38 10.08 0.07 7.77
C ILE A 38 9.78 0.88 6.50
N LEU A 39 9.21 2.07 6.64
CA LEU A 39 9.15 3.04 5.55
C LEU A 39 10.55 3.59 5.24
N SER A 40 10.89 3.65 3.95
CA SER A 40 12.21 4.02 3.47
C SER A 40 12.15 5.25 2.57
N GLU A 41 12.83 6.33 2.96
CA GLU A 41 12.96 7.54 2.13
C GLU A 41 13.87 7.33 0.92
N ASP A 42 14.75 6.33 0.95
CA ASP A 42 15.65 5.99 -0.16
C ASP A 42 14.93 5.30 -1.35
N HIS A 43 13.70 4.82 -1.14
CA HIS A 43 12.95 4.04 -2.11
C HIS A 43 11.55 4.63 -2.30
N LEU A 44 11.42 5.61 -3.20
CA LEU A 44 10.20 6.40 -3.36
C LEU A 44 9.26 5.83 -4.45
N TYR A 45 7.96 5.93 -4.19
CA TYR A 45 6.88 5.63 -5.13
C TYR A 45 5.96 6.85 -5.24
N SER A 46 5.96 7.52 -6.40
CA SER A 46 5.22 8.79 -6.60
C SER A 46 5.49 9.84 -5.52
N GLY A 47 6.72 9.89 -4.99
CA GLY A 47 7.13 10.82 -3.93
C GLY A 47 6.85 10.34 -2.49
N TYR A 48 6.23 9.17 -2.30
CA TYR A 48 5.96 8.58 -0.99
C TYR A 48 7.04 7.55 -0.59
N PRO A 49 7.49 7.52 0.67
CA PRO A 49 8.42 6.50 1.18
C PRO A 49 7.87 5.08 1.03
N GLY A 50 8.60 4.21 0.35
CA GLY A 50 8.20 2.83 0.12
C GLY A 50 8.34 1.96 1.36
N ILE A 51 7.54 0.88 1.43
CA ILE A 51 7.66 -0.14 2.47
C ILE A 51 8.85 -1.03 2.11
N LEU A 52 9.91 -1.02 2.93
CA LEU A 52 11.11 -1.80 2.70
C LEU A 52 11.10 -3.08 3.54
N LEU A 53 11.38 -4.20 2.89
CA LEU A 53 11.37 -5.53 3.48
C LEU A 53 12.65 -6.28 3.11
N LYS A 54 13.13 -7.11 4.03
CA LYS A 54 14.19 -8.07 3.71
C LYS A 54 13.55 -9.40 3.35
N LEU A 55 14.04 -10.00 2.27
CA LEU A 55 13.61 -11.30 1.79
C LEU A 55 14.74 -12.31 1.99
N LYS A 56 14.41 -13.51 2.47
CA LYS A 56 15.38 -14.59 2.72
C LYS A 56 14.87 -15.93 2.23
N THR A 57 15.80 -16.75 1.74
CA THR A 57 15.66 -18.20 1.61
C THR A 57 16.91 -18.85 2.21
N ALA A 58 17.02 -20.18 2.12
CA ALA A 58 18.23 -20.89 2.51
C ALA A 58 19.47 -20.52 1.65
N GLU A 59 19.26 -19.98 0.45
CA GLU A 59 20.32 -19.80 -0.55
C GLU A 59 20.68 -18.33 -0.80
N LYS A 60 19.73 -17.41 -0.60
CA LYS A 60 19.90 -16.01 -0.95
C LYS A 60 19.09 -15.07 -0.07
N GLU A 61 19.57 -13.84 -0.02
CA GLU A 61 18.89 -12.72 0.62
C GLU A 61 18.87 -11.51 -0.32
N GLY A 62 17.94 -10.59 -0.06
CA GLY A 62 17.80 -9.34 -0.80
C GLY A 62 16.76 -8.43 -0.15
N LEU A 63 16.51 -7.29 -0.77
CA LEU A 63 15.48 -6.35 -0.32
C LEU A 63 14.34 -6.27 -1.33
N LEU A 64 13.17 -5.95 -0.82
CA LEU A 64 11.96 -5.65 -1.57
C LEU A 64 11.44 -4.30 -1.09
N SER A 65 11.33 -3.33 -1.99
CA SER A 65 10.56 -2.12 -1.75
C SER A 65 9.18 -2.26 -2.41
N LEU A 66 8.13 -1.91 -1.67
CA LEU A 66 6.74 -1.91 -2.14
C LEU A 66 6.20 -0.48 -2.15
N SER A 67 5.32 -0.18 -3.10
CA SER A 67 4.54 1.06 -3.07
C SER A 67 3.72 1.14 -1.76
N PRO A 68 3.72 2.31 -1.08
CA PRO A 68 2.87 2.54 0.09
C PRO A 68 1.45 2.97 -0.30
N ILE A 69 1.17 3.16 -1.59
CA ILE A 69 -0.11 3.67 -2.10
C ILE A 69 -1.11 2.52 -2.15
N ILE A 70 -2.28 2.71 -1.53
CA ILE A 70 -3.31 1.66 -1.48
C ILE A 70 -3.88 1.44 -2.88
N GLY A 71 -3.82 0.18 -3.34
CA GLY A 71 -4.27 -0.23 -4.67
C GLY A 71 -3.16 -0.19 -5.74
N ASP A 72 -1.99 0.32 -5.42
CA ASP A 72 -0.81 0.24 -6.26
C ASP A 72 -0.05 -1.08 -5.99
N THR A 73 0.43 -1.72 -7.04
CA THR A 73 1.16 -3.00 -6.95
C THR A 73 2.62 -2.88 -7.34
N ASP A 74 3.10 -1.66 -7.62
CA ASP A 74 4.48 -1.39 -7.97
C ASP A 74 5.44 -1.81 -6.85
N ARG A 75 6.57 -2.40 -7.28
CA ARG A 75 7.57 -2.99 -6.40
C ARG A 75 8.92 -3.10 -7.08
N THR A 76 9.99 -3.10 -6.27
CA THR A 76 11.35 -3.22 -6.78
C THR A 76 12.15 -4.17 -5.91
N PHE A 77 12.88 -5.08 -6.55
CA PHE A 77 13.79 -6.02 -5.88
C PHE A 77 15.22 -5.50 -5.96
N HIS A 78 15.96 -5.63 -4.87
CA HIS A 78 17.35 -5.17 -4.76
C HIS A 78 18.27 -6.29 -4.28
N GLY A 79 19.52 -6.27 -4.76
CA GLY A 79 20.60 -7.19 -4.33
C GLY A 79 20.60 -8.56 -5.02
N THR A 80 19.43 -9.13 -5.35
CA THR A 80 19.35 -10.43 -6.03
C THR A 80 18.14 -10.55 -6.95
N LYS A 81 18.14 -11.60 -7.79
CA LYS A 81 17.02 -11.95 -8.65
C LYS A 81 16.09 -12.93 -7.94
N TRP A 82 14.80 -12.62 -8.00
CA TRP A 82 13.73 -13.45 -7.47
C TRP A 82 12.91 -14.04 -8.61
N GLY A 83 12.71 -15.34 -8.58
CA GLY A 83 11.85 -16.09 -9.48
C GLY A 83 10.39 -16.01 -9.04
N SER A 84 9.49 -15.90 -10.01
CA SER A 84 8.06 -15.98 -9.75
C SER A 84 7.71 -17.33 -9.11
N GLY A 85 6.85 -17.31 -8.10
CA GLY A 85 6.40 -18.49 -7.38
C GLY A 85 7.30 -18.90 -6.20
N GLU A 86 8.50 -18.34 -6.05
CA GLU A 86 9.34 -18.59 -4.87
C GLU A 86 8.60 -18.19 -3.58
N ILE A 87 8.68 -19.03 -2.54
CA ILE A 87 8.20 -18.69 -1.20
C ILE A 87 9.40 -18.23 -0.40
N VAL A 88 9.31 -17.04 0.17
CA VAL A 88 10.41 -16.40 0.91
C VAL A 88 10.00 -16.12 2.34
N GLU A 89 10.97 -16.15 3.24
CA GLU A 89 10.81 -15.55 4.55
C GLU A 89 10.91 -14.02 4.39
N ILE A 90 9.95 -13.29 4.97
CA ILE A 90 9.95 -11.83 4.98
C ILE A 90 10.36 -11.38 6.38
N CYS A 91 11.42 -10.58 6.45
CA CYS A 91 12.04 -10.10 7.68
C CYS A 91 12.10 -8.58 7.71
N CYS A 92 12.17 -8.02 8.92
CA CYS A 92 12.47 -6.61 9.12
C CYS A 92 13.85 -6.27 8.52
N PRO A 93 13.99 -5.23 7.70
CA PRO A 93 15.28 -4.85 7.13
C PRO A 93 16.26 -4.30 8.19
N VAL A 94 15.76 -3.84 9.34
CA VAL A 94 16.57 -3.22 10.41
C VAL A 94 17.09 -4.26 11.41
N CYS A 95 16.22 -5.16 11.89
CA CYS A 95 16.56 -6.07 12.98
C CYS A 95 16.50 -7.56 12.62
N ASP A 96 16.27 -7.90 11.35
CA ASP A 96 16.23 -9.27 10.83
C ASP A 96 15.13 -10.18 11.39
N GLU A 97 14.30 -9.69 12.31
CA GLU A 97 13.16 -10.42 12.88
C GLU A 97 12.17 -10.81 11.76
N PRO A 98 11.80 -12.10 11.62
CA PRO A 98 10.74 -12.52 10.72
C PRO A 98 9.40 -11.88 11.10
N PHE A 99 8.65 -11.44 10.10
CA PHE A 99 7.28 -10.97 10.34
C PHE A 99 6.36 -12.14 10.68
N PRO A 100 5.41 -11.94 11.61
CA PRO A 100 4.53 -13.01 12.06
C PRO A 100 3.54 -13.39 10.95
N ILE A 101 3.31 -14.69 10.79
CA ILE A 101 2.25 -15.21 9.93
C ILE A 101 0.91 -14.99 10.63
N TYR A 102 -0.06 -14.39 9.94
CA TYR A 102 -1.41 -14.21 10.49
C TYR A 102 -2.46 -15.11 9.82
N ASN A 103 -2.27 -15.48 8.55
CA ASN A 103 -3.23 -16.32 7.82
C ASN A 103 -2.58 -17.08 6.65
N GLN A 104 -3.31 -18.05 6.10
CA GLN A 104 -2.93 -18.74 4.86
C GLN A 104 -3.44 -17.93 3.65
N CYS A 105 -2.58 -17.73 2.67
CA CYS A 105 -2.96 -17.13 1.39
C CYS A 105 -3.62 -18.16 0.48
N GLY A 106 -4.58 -17.76 -0.35
CA GLY A 106 -5.21 -18.62 -1.35
C GLY A 106 -4.25 -19.22 -2.40
N CYS A 107 -3.01 -18.72 -2.51
CA CYS A 107 -1.96 -19.33 -3.33
C CYS A 107 -1.12 -20.40 -2.59
N ASN A 108 -1.64 -20.93 -1.48
CA ASN A 108 -1.00 -21.93 -0.62
C ASN A 108 0.36 -21.49 -0.02
N ALA A 109 0.57 -20.18 0.12
CA ALA A 109 1.65 -19.63 0.94
C ALA A 109 1.04 -18.98 2.20
N HIS A 110 1.80 -18.18 2.93
CA HIS A 110 1.30 -17.46 4.09
C HIS A 110 1.21 -15.95 3.84
N LEU A 111 0.27 -15.31 4.52
CA LEU A 111 0.21 -13.87 4.68
C LEU A 111 0.90 -13.51 6.01
N ILE A 112 1.87 -12.61 5.95
CA ILE A 112 2.51 -12.04 7.13
C ILE A 112 1.90 -10.69 7.48
N ALA A 113 1.99 -10.30 8.75
CA ALA A 113 1.48 -9.03 9.25
C ALA A 113 2.59 -7.99 9.39
N LEU A 114 2.38 -6.82 8.78
CA LEU A 114 3.11 -5.58 9.03
C LEU A 114 2.20 -4.67 9.86
N PHE A 115 2.66 -4.14 11.00
CA PHE A 115 1.77 -3.40 11.90
C PHE A 115 1.69 -1.92 11.53
N THR A 116 0.51 -1.31 11.60
CA THR A 116 0.37 0.14 11.36
C THR A 116 0.62 0.98 12.61
N SER A 117 0.90 0.32 13.74
CA SER A 117 1.41 0.92 14.98
C SER A 117 2.54 0.07 15.58
N PRO A 118 3.33 0.62 16.53
CA PRO A 118 4.39 -0.15 17.20
C PRO A 118 3.92 -1.25 18.15
N ASP A 119 2.62 -1.34 18.47
CA ASP A 119 2.09 -2.17 19.56
C ASP A 119 1.72 -3.62 19.14
N ASN A 120 2.10 -4.03 17.92
CA ASN A 120 1.84 -5.37 17.38
C ASN A 120 0.34 -5.76 17.36
N ASP A 121 -0.52 -4.80 17.05
CA ASP A 121 -1.97 -5.03 16.98
C ASP A 121 -2.38 -5.69 15.65
N PHE A 122 -2.67 -6.99 15.69
CA PHE A 122 -3.18 -7.72 14.53
C PHE A 122 -4.56 -7.25 14.03
N SER A 123 -5.28 -6.45 14.83
CA SER A 123 -6.52 -5.79 14.38
C SER A 123 -6.23 -4.55 13.54
N ASN A 124 -4.99 -4.06 13.50
CA ASN A 124 -4.56 -2.90 12.74
C ASN A 124 -3.22 -3.20 12.06
N CYS A 125 -3.28 -3.98 10.99
CA CYS A 125 -2.10 -4.44 10.27
C CYS A 125 -2.35 -4.58 8.77
N ILE A 126 -1.26 -4.72 8.02
CA ILE A 126 -1.23 -4.99 6.59
C ILE A 126 -0.76 -6.42 6.39
N GLY A 127 -1.57 -7.20 5.71
CA GLY A 127 -1.25 -8.55 5.29
C GLY A 127 -0.54 -8.55 3.95
N ILE A 128 0.61 -9.22 3.82
CA ILE A 128 1.25 -9.45 2.51
C ILE A 128 1.68 -10.91 2.32
N CYS A 129 1.55 -11.41 1.09
CA CYS A 129 1.92 -12.78 0.76
C CYS A 129 3.44 -12.99 0.69
N GLN A 130 3.91 -14.09 1.26
CA GLN A 130 5.30 -14.56 1.17
C GLN A 130 5.70 -15.13 -0.20
N ARG A 131 4.77 -15.28 -1.15
CA ARG A 131 5.07 -15.82 -2.48
C ARG A 131 5.41 -14.69 -3.46
N ILE A 132 6.60 -14.73 -4.04
CA ILE A 132 7.02 -13.82 -5.11
C ILE A 132 6.05 -13.95 -6.29
N GLY A 133 5.48 -12.82 -6.71
CA GLY A 133 4.51 -12.76 -7.81
C GLY A 133 3.04 -12.94 -7.39
N CYS A 134 2.76 -13.27 -6.12
CA CYS A 134 1.40 -13.16 -5.58
C CYS A 134 1.12 -11.69 -5.21
N LEU A 135 0.03 -11.13 -5.72
CA LEU A 135 -0.39 -9.76 -5.44
C LEU A 135 -1.35 -9.65 -4.26
N ASN A 136 -1.61 -10.76 -3.55
CA ASN A 136 -2.55 -10.73 -2.44
C ASN A 136 -1.97 -9.92 -1.28
N ALA A 137 -2.66 -8.83 -0.95
CA ALA A 137 -2.40 -7.99 0.19
C ALA A 137 -3.74 -7.53 0.79
N GLU A 138 -3.77 -7.39 2.11
CA GLU A 138 -4.97 -7.06 2.87
C GLU A 138 -4.67 -5.91 3.83
N ILE A 139 -5.64 -5.04 4.07
CA ILE A 139 -5.56 -4.02 5.12
C ILE A 139 -6.60 -4.38 6.15
N ILE A 140 -6.14 -4.69 7.36
CA ILE A 140 -6.97 -5.01 8.50
C ILE A 140 -7.00 -3.77 9.36
N SER A 141 -8.20 -3.22 9.58
CA SER A 141 -8.40 -2.11 10.50
C SER A 141 -9.60 -2.42 11.38
N GLY A 142 -9.38 -2.45 12.68
CA GLY A 142 -10.34 -2.81 13.73
C GLY A 142 -11.42 -1.75 13.94
N ARG A 143 -11.75 -0.96 12.92
CA ARG A 143 -12.83 0.02 12.98
C ARG A 143 -14.17 -0.70 13.10
N GLU A 144 -14.63 -0.76 14.34
CA GLU A 144 -16.02 -0.75 14.78
C GLU A 144 -16.97 -1.60 13.92
N LEU A 145 -17.08 -2.89 14.25
CA LEU A 145 -18.23 -3.71 13.86
C LEU A 145 -19.49 -3.13 14.55
N ARG A 146 -20.13 -2.14 13.93
CA ARG A 146 -21.47 -1.70 14.31
C ARG A 146 -22.47 -2.69 13.74
N MET A 147 -23.02 -3.54 14.59
CA MET A 147 -24.20 -4.34 14.26
C MET A 147 -25.38 -3.36 14.12
N LEU A 148 -25.74 -3.01 12.89
CA LEU A 148 -27.04 -2.40 12.62
C LEU A 148 -28.05 -3.53 12.61
N ASP A 149 -28.58 -3.88 13.79
CA ASP A 149 -29.69 -4.80 13.89
C ASP A 149 -30.80 -4.36 12.94
N ARG A 150 -31.23 -5.28 12.08
CA ARG A 150 -32.36 -5.08 11.18
C ARG A 150 -33.59 -4.87 12.06
N VAL A 151 -33.98 -3.61 12.23
CA VAL A 151 -35.32 -3.27 12.69
C VAL A 151 -36.31 -3.86 11.70
N ASN A 152 -37.01 -4.90 12.16
CA ASN A 152 -38.31 -5.40 11.72
C ASN A 152 -38.59 -5.46 10.21
N TYR A 153 -38.61 -6.68 9.66
CA TYR A 153 -39.67 -7.07 8.73
C TYR A 153 -40.08 -8.52 9.03
N PHE A 154 -41.19 -8.64 9.75
CA PHE A 154 -42.12 -9.76 9.62
C PHE A 154 -42.78 -9.70 8.23
#